data_AF-A0A7C7MQ66-F1
#
_entry.id   AF-A0A7C7MQ66-F1
#
_cell.length_a   1.000
_cell.length_b   1.000
_cell.length_c   1.000
_cell.angle_alpha   90.00
_cell.angle_beta   90.00
_cell.angle_gamma   90.00
#
_symmetry.space_group_name_H-M   'P 1'
#
loop_
_entity.id
_entity.type
_entity.pdbx_description
1 polymer ?
#
loop_
_entity_poly.entity_id
_entity_poly.type
_entity_poly.pdbx_seq_one_letter_code
_entity_poly.pdbx_strand_id
1 'polypeptide(L)'
;MNHIRPSISIDKCILSFSHDRYISRKKANAAAIAKAEREIASNSNGISHLILRAVDDKIDHLKFLFLINGIPVMCYALGNLLISSLKEIVIIGSEEVEQVATTFLETVGTQGKKISFVREDPNKLNLFNTMQLGKHRLNIEPNELILFQPGDLPFM
;
A
#
# COMPACT_ATOMS: atom_id res chain seq x y z
N MET A 1 35.22 2.83 11.25
CA MET A 1 33.86 2.99 10.67
C MET A 1 32.95 3.39 11.82
N ASN A 2 32.41 4.62 11.81
CA ASN A 2 31.49 5.05 12.86
C ASN A 2 30.18 4.27 12.70
N HIS A 3 29.82 3.46 13.69
CA HIS A 3 28.53 2.79 13.76
C HIS A 3 27.46 3.84 14.03
N ILE A 4 26.81 4.31 12.98
CA ILE A 4 25.69 5.23 13.15
C ILE A 4 24.49 4.42 13.64
N ARG A 5 24.03 4.70 14.86
CA ARG A 5 22.88 4.00 15.45
C ARG A 5 21.59 4.58 14.86
N PRO A 6 20.66 3.75 14.39
CA PRO A 6 19.34 4.21 13.97
C PRO A 6 18.61 4.94 15.11
N SER A 7 17.73 5.88 14.75
CA SER A 7 16.75 6.42 15.70
C SER A 7 15.93 5.27 16.31
N ILE A 8 15.60 5.39 17.60
CA ILE A 8 14.82 4.37 18.33
C ILE A 8 13.32 4.49 18.02
N SER A 9 12.85 5.65 17.57
CA SER A 9 11.44 5.90 17.20
C SER A 9 11.19 5.74 15.69
N ILE A 10 10.00 5.26 15.34
CA ILE A 10 9.47 5.27 13.98
C ILE A 10 8.33 6.29 13.94
N ASP A 11 8.57 7.42 13.30
CA ASP A 11 7.62 8.54 13.27
C ASP A 11 6.95 8.72 11.90
N LYS A 12 7.49 8.09 10.85
CA LYS A 12 7.04 8.27 9.47
C LYS A 12 6.62 6.94 8.85
N CYS A 13 5.56 6.98 8.06
CA CYS A 13 5.06 5.82 7.34
C CYS A 13 4.83 6.12 5.87
N ILE A 14 5.21 5.15 5.02
CA ILE A 14 4.76 5.03 3.64
C ILE A 14 3.67 3.94 3.63
N LEU A 15 2.43 4.36 3.38
CA LEU A 15 1.27 3.48 3.25
C LEU A 15 0.99 3.24 1.76
N SER A 16 1.23 2.01 1.31
CA SER A 16 1.15 1.65 -0.11
C SER A 16 -0.15 0.92 -0.46
N PHE A 17 -0.89 1.50 -1.40
CA PHE A 17 -2.04 0.89 -2.08
C PHE A 17 -1.70 0.65 -3.56
N SER A 18 -0.53 0.06 -3.82
CA SER A 18 -0.01 -0.18 -5.16
C SER A 18 -0.02 -1.64 -5.57
N HIS A 19 -0.18 -1.87 -6.88
CA HIS A 19 -0.02 -3.17 -7.54
C HIS A 19 0.57 -3.04 -8.92
N ASP A 20 1.31 -4.09 -9.32
CA ASP A 20 1.70 -4.30 -10.71
C ASP A 20 0.46 -4.29 -11.62
N ARG A 21 0.59 -3.58 -12.74
CA ARG A 21 -0.46 -3.42 -13.73
C ARG A 21 -0.22 -4.32 -14.93
N TYR A 22 -1.23 -5.10 -15.29
CA TYR A 22 -1.21 -5.99 -16.44
C TYR A 22 -2.08 -5.42 -17.57
N ILE A 23 -1.66 -5.67 -18.81
CA ILE A 23 -2.38 -5.14 -19.98
C ILE A 23 -3.79 -5.71 -20.16
N SER A 24 -4.09 -6.86 -19.55
CA SER A 24 -5.42 -7.46 -19.58
C SER A 24 -5.67 -8.38 -18.40
N ARG A 25 -6.94 -8.57 -18.03
CA ARG A 25 -7.37 -9.48 -16.96
C ARG A 25 -6.94 -10.92 -17.25
N LYS A 26 -6.95 -11.32 -18.52
CA LYS A 26 -6.41 -12.63 -18.95
C LYS A 26 -4.94 -12.80 -18.56
N LYS A 27 -4.10 -11.78 -18.78
CA LYS A 27 -2.67 -11.84 -18.41
C LYS A 27 -2.46 -11.77 -16.91
N ALA A 28 -3.22 -10.93 -16.20
CA ALA A 28 -3.21 -10.88 -14.75
C ALA A 28 -3.52 -12.26 -14.14
N ASN A 29 -4.58 -12.91 -14.61
CA ASN A 29 -4.98 -14.24 -14.15
C ASN A 29 -3.93 -15.30 -14.47
N ALA A 30 -3.35 -15.28 -15.68
CA ALA A 30 -2.27 -16.20 -16.04
C ALA A 30 -1.05 -16.05 -15.11
N ALA A 31 -0.67 -14.83 -14.75
CA ALA A 31 0.43 -14.57 -13.82
C ALA A 31 0.11 -15.06 -12.40
N ALA A 32 -1.12 -14.84 -11.92
CA ALA A 32 -1.57 -15.32 -10.62
C ALA A 32 -1.60 -16.86 -10.54
N ILE A 33 -2.11 -17.53 -11.58
CA ILE A 33 -2.16 -18.99 -11.68
C ILE A 33 -0.74 -19.57 -11.73
N ALA A 34 0.13 -19.04 -12.59
CA ALA A 34 1.51 -19.52 -12.71
C ALA A 34 2.28 -19.36 -11.39
N LYS A 35 2.01 -18.31 -10.60
CA LYS A 35 2.56 -18.18 -9.25
C LYS A 35 2.04 -19.27 -8.32
N ALA A 36 0.73 -19.49 -8.30
CA ALA A 36 0.12 -20.52 -7.46
C ALA A 36 0.67 -21.92 -7.78
N GLU A 37 0.78 -22.27 -9.06
CA GLU A 37 1.36 -23.53 -9.51
C GLU A 37 2.80 -23.72 -9.02
N ARG A 38 3.63 -22.67 -9.08
CA ARG A 38 5.00 -22.72 -8.54
C ARG A 38 5.02 -22.96 -7.03
N GLU A 39 4.14 -22.30 -6.28
CA GLU A 39 4.07 -22.43 -4.81
C GLU A 39 3.60 -23.82 -4.39
N ILE A 40 2.63 -24.39 -5.12
CA ILE A 40 2.20 -25.77 -4.97
C ILE A 40 3.37 -26.71 -5.24
N ALA A 41 4.08 -26.51 -6.36
CA ALA A 41 5.22 -27.36 -6.72
C ALA A 41 6.37 -27.28 -5.69
N SER A 42 6.52 -26.15 -4.99
CA SER A 42 7.50 -26.00 -3.91
C SER A 42 7.03 -26.51 -2.54
N ASN A 43 5.86 -27.16 -2.45
CA ASN A 43 5.25 -27.59 -1.18
C ASN A 43 5.19 -26.47 -0.13
N SER A 44 4.89 -25.24 -0.57
CA SER A 44 4.70 -24.12 0.36
C SER A 44 3.48 -24.38 1.25
N ASN A 45 3.57 -24.00 2.53
CA ASN A 45 2.48 -24.14 3.51
C ASN A 45 1.21 -23.34 3.17
N GLY A 46 1.26 -22.51 2.13
CA GLY A 46 0.13 -21.75 1.62
C GLY A 46 0.44 -21.19 0.25
N ILE A 47 -0.62 -20.83 -0.48
CA ILE A 47 -0.55 -20.14 -1.76
C ILE A 47 -0.87 -18.67 -1.49
N SER A 48 0.02 -17.75 -1.85
CA SER A 48 -0.30 -16.33 -1.62
C SER A 48 -1.25 -15.85 -2.71
N HIS A 49 -2.42 -15.36 -2.30
CA HIS A 49 -3.37 -14.71 -3.20
C HIS A 49 -2.74 -13.49 -3.85
N LEU A 50 -2.78 -13.46 -5.19
CA LEU A 50 -2.28 -12.36 -5.99
C LEU A 50 -3.46 -11.69 -6.71
N ILE A 51 -4.00 -10.65 -6.09
CA ILE A 51 -5.00 -9.79 -6.74
C ILE A 51 -4.23 -8.72 -7.49
N LEU A 52 -4.29 -8.80 -8.81
CA LEU A 52 -3.55 -7.96 -9.74
C LEU A 52 -4.48 -7.01 -10.47
N ARG A 53 -3.96 -5.83 -10.80
CA ARG A 53 -4.64 -4.81 -11.60
C ARG A 53 -4.59 -5.16 -13.08
N ALA A 54 -5.70 -5.00 -13.79
CA ALA A 54 -5.73 -5.08 -15.25
C ALA A 54 -6.26 -3.79 -15.88
N VAL A 55 -5.68 -3.39 -17.01
CA VAL A 55 -6.03 -2.15 -17.72
C VAL A 55 -7.46 -2.19 -18.27
N ASP A 56 -7.92 -3.37 -18.67
CA ASP A 56 -9.20 -3.60 -19.35
C ASP A 56 -10.37 -3.88 -18.39
N ASP A 57 -10.14 -3.84 -17.07
CA ASP A 57 -11.23 -3.94 -16.13
C ASP A 57 -12.08 -2.66 -16.14
N LYS A 58 -13.40 -2.83 -16.16
CA LYS A 58 -14.37 -1.72 -16.08
C LYS A 58 -14.39 -1.05 -14.70
N ILE A 59 -14.05 -1.81 -13.67
CA ILE A 59 -13.95 -1.37 -12.28
C ILE A 59 -12.58 -1.83 -11.81
N ASP A 60 -11.79 -0.92 -11.24
CA ASP A 60 -10.50 -1.31 -10.69
C ASP A 60 -10.72 -2.27 -9.51
N HIS A 61 -10.43 -3.55 -9.72
CA HIS A 61 -10.59 -4.61 -8.73
C HIS A 61 -9.43 -4.60 -7.71
N LEU A 62 -9.07 -3.42 -7.21
CA LEU A 62 -8.03 -3.30 -6.19
C LEU A 62 -8.50 -4.00 -4.93
N LYS A 63 -7.66 -4.91 -4.40
CA LYS A 63 -7.98 -5.65 -3.17
C LYS A 63 -8.28 -4.75 -1.97
N PHE A 64 -7.74 -3.54 -1.99
CA PHE A 64 -7.90 -2.53 -0.95
C PHE A 64 -9.32 -1.95 -0.86
N LEU A 65 -10.09 -2.05 -1.94
CA LEU A 65 -11.45 -1.54 -2.04
C LEU A 65 -12.52 -2.60 -1.74
N PHE A 66 -12.11 -3.86 -1.48
CA PHE A 66 -13.05 -4.85 -0.96
C PHE A 66 -13.61 -4.39 0.38
N LEU A 67 -14.88 -4.66 0.57
CA LEU A 67 -15.59 -4.23 1.77
C LEU A 67 -15.53 -5.33 2.83
N ILE A 68 -15.13 -4.97 4.03
CA ILE A 68 -15.37 -5.76 5.25
C ILE A 68 -16.41 -4.97 6.05
N ASN A 69 -17.56 -5.57 6.33
CA ASN A 69 -18.69 -4.92 7.01
C ASN A 69 -19.09 -3.55 6.40
N GLY A 70 -19.04 -3.44 5.06
CA GLY A 70 -19.40 -2.21 4.34
C GLY A 70 -18.30 -1.14 4.30
N ILE A 71 -17.13 -1.40 4.88
CA ILE A 71 -16.00 -0.46 4.92
C ILE A 71 -14.86 -1.00 4.05
N PRO A 72 -14.27 -0.20 3.14
CA PRO A 72 -13.11 -0.62 2.37
C PRO A 72 -11.94 -1.08 3.25
N VAL A 73 -11.28 -2.19 2.88
CA VAL A 73 -10.10 -2.73 3.58
C VAL A 73 -9.05 -1.65 3.87
N MET A 74 -8.81 -0.74 2.91
CA MET A 74 -7.86 0.35 3.10
C MET A 74 -8.18 1.28 4.28
N CYS A 75 -9.46 1.47 4.59
CA CYS A 75 -9.88 2.34 5.68
C CYS A 75 -9.52 1.74 7.05
N TYR A 76 -9.54 0.41 7.18
CA TYR A 76 -9.05 -0.26 8.38
C TYR A 76 -7.54 -0.07 8.55
N ALA A 77 -6.77 -0.31 7.49
CA ALA A 77 -5.32 -0.13 7.52
C ALA A 77 -4.93 1.32 7.87
N LEU A 78 -5.58 2.31 7.25
CA LEU A 78 -5.36 3.72 7.55
C LEU A 78 -5.83 4.07 8.97
N GLY A 79 -6.99 3.57 9.41
CA GLY A 79 -7.52 3.77 10.77
C GLY A 79 -6.55 3.31 11.85
N ASN A 80 -5.96 2.13 11.71
CA ASN A 80 -4.95 1.62 12.65
C ASN A 80 -3.72 2.53 12.71
N LEU A 81 -3.30 3.07 11.57
CA LEU A 81 -2.19 4.02 11.53
C LEU A 81 -2.54 5.36 12.15
N LEU A 82 -3.78 5.84 12.03
CA LEU A 82 -4.25 7.08 12.65
C LEU A 82 -4.23 7.03 14.19
N ILE A 83 -4.42 5.86 14.80
CA ILE A 83 -4.35 5.72 16.26
C ILE A 83 -2.94 5.37 16.77
N SER A 84 -1.97 5.16 15.87
CA SER A 84 -0.59 4.83 16.23
C SER A 84 0.22 6.05 16.72
N SER A 85 1.47 5.82 17.14
CA SER A 85 2.42 6.88 17.52
C SER A 85 2.96 7.70 16.35
N LEU A 86 2.73 7.28 15.10
CA LEU A 86 3.23 7.94 13.89
C LEU A 86 2.83 9.43 13.83
N LYS A 87 3.67 10.23 13.18
CA LYS A 87 3.48 11.68 13.00
C LYS A 87 3.18 12.05 11.56
N GLU A 88 3.80 11.38 10.60
CA GLU A 88 3.63 11.66 9.17
C GLU A 88 3.33 10.38 8.40
N ILE A 89 2.31 10.42 7.54
CA ILE A 89 1.90 9.31 6.69
C ILE A 89 1.83 9.80 5.24
N VAL A 90 2.56 9.12 4.35
CA VAL A 90 2.45 9.31 2.91
C VAL A 90 1.67 8.14 2.34
N ILE A 91 0.49 8.43 1.82
CA ILE A 91 -0.38 7.48 1.13
C ILE A 91 -0.01 7.46 -0.35
N ILE A 92 0.15 6.28 -0.92
CA ILE A 92 0.47 6.09 -2.33
C ILE A 92 -0.55 5.16 -2.96
N GLY A 93 -1.13 5.55 -4.09
CA GLY A 93 -2.06 4.69 -4.81
C GLY A 93 -2.65 5.32 -6.07
N SER A 94 -3.72 4.70 -6.56
CA SER A 94 -4.49 5.18 -7.70
C SER A 94 -5.41 6.37 -7.37
N GLU A 95 -6.10 6.89 -8.37
CA GLU A 95 -7.12 7.94 -8.18
C GLU A 95 -8.28 7.48 -7.29
N GLU A 96 -8.72 6.23 -7.43
CA GLU A 96 -9.79 5.64 -6.61
C GLU A 96 -9.35 5.55 -5.14
N VAL A 97 -8.09 5.20 -4.89
CA VAL A 97 -7.51 5.21 -3.53
C VAL A 97 -7.51 6.63 -2.96
N GLU A 98 -7.14 7.63 -3.76
CA GLU A 98 -7.15 9.03 -3.33
C GLU A 98 -8.55 9.48 -2.90
N GLN A 99 -9.57 9.17 -3.70
CA GLN A 99 -10.96 9.52 -3.42
C GLN A 99 -11.46 8.89 -2.12
N VAL A 100 -11.21 7.59 -1.93
CA VAL A 100 -11.62 6.86 -0.72
C VAL A 100 -10.85 7.35 0.51
N ALA A 101 -9.53 7.52 0.41
CA ALA A 101 -8.72 8.04 1.51
C ALA A 101 -9.15 9.45 1.93
N THR A 102 -9.41 10.32 0.96
CA THR A 102 -9.87 11.70 1.21
C THR A 102 -11.21 11.69 1.94
N THR A 103 -12.20 10.97 1.41
CA THR A 103 -13.54 10.86 2.01
C THR A 103 -13.48 10.28 3.42
N PHE A 104 -12.65 9.25 3.63
CA PHE A 104 -12.46 8.65 4.95
C PHE A 104 -11.84 9.65 5.94
N LEU A 105 -10.76 10.34 5.56
CA LEU A 105 -10.07 11.31 6.41
C LEU A 105 -10.92 12.55 6.72
N GLU A 106 -11.76 12.99 5.79
CA GLU A 106 -12.77 14.04 6.05
C GLU A 106 -13.80 13.60 7.10
N THR A 107 -14.11 12.31 7.15
CA THR A 107 -15.07 11.73 8.09
C THR A 107 -14.48 11.52 9.49
N VAL A 108 -13.28 10.94 9.59
CA VAL A 108 -12.69 10.51 10.88
C VAL A 108 -11.61 11.44 11.41
N GLY A 109 -11.18 12.42 10.60
CA GLY A 109 -10.07 13.31 10.90
C GLY A 109 -8.70 12.64 10.81
N THR A 110 -7.64 13.44 10.92
CA THR A 110 -6.24 12.96 10.81
C THR A 110 -5.61 12.60 12.14
N GLN A 111 -6.32 12.76 13.27
CA GLN A 111 -5.80 12.54 14.63
C GLN A 111 -4.49 13.31 14.90
N GLY A 112 -4.38 14.52 14.36
CA GLY A 112 -3.20 15.40 14.51
C GLY A 112 -1.98 14.99 13.68
N LYS A 113 -2.10 14.00 12.78
CA LYS A 113 -1.02 13.56 11.89
C LYS A 113 -0.95 14.39 10.62
N LYS A 114 0.27 14.54 10.09
CA LYS A 114 0.50 15.08 8.76
C LYS A 114 0.29 13.96 7.74
N ILE A 115 -0.72 14.11 6.89
CA ILE A 115 -1.05 13.11 5.87
C ILE A 115 -0.91 13.76 4.49
N SER A 116 -0.28 13.05 3.57
CA SER A 116 -0.22 13.47 2.17
C SER A 116 -0.47 12.30 1.25
N PHE A 117 -0.99 12.60 0.06
CA PHE A 117 -1.23 11.61 -0.98
C PHE A 117 -0.26 11.84 -2.15
N VAL A 118 0.22 10.74 -2.74
CA VAL A 118 0.99 10.74 -3.98
C VAL A 118 0.35 9.75 -4.95
N ARG A 119 -0.14 10.27 -6.09
CA ARG A 119 -0.71 9.44 -7.15
C ARG A 119 0.39 8.71 -7.90
N GLU A 120 0.16 7.43 -8.18
CA GLU A 120 1.12 6.61 -8.91
C GLU A 120 1.06 6.87 -10.43
N ASP A 121 2.20 6.68 -11.10
CA ASP A 121 2.27 6.59 -12.56
C ASP A 121 1.84 5.18 -13.01
N PRO A 122 0.71 5.03 -13.71
CA PRO A 122 0.21 3.72 -14.12
C PRO A 122 1.13 2.94 -15.06
N ASN A 123 2.15 3.59 -15.64
CA ASN A 123 3.14 2.97 -16.53
C ASN A 123 4.41 2.51 -15.79
N LYS A 124 4.52 2.83 -14.48
CA LYS A 124 5.71 2.55 -13.67
C LYS A 124 5.37 1.85 -12.36
N LEU A 125 4.22 1.17 -12.30
CA LEU A 125 3.76 0.46 -11.11
C LEU A 125 4.65 -0.76 -10.81
N ASN A 126 5.41 -0.64 -9.73
CA ASN A 126 6.09 -1.73 -9.03
C ASN A 126 6.51 -1.23 -7.64
N LEU A 127 6.78 -2.17 -6.73
CA LEU A 127 7.13 -1.88 -5.34
C LEU A 127 8.30 -0.89 -5.20
N PHE A 128 9.35 -1.03 -6.01
CA PHE A 128 10.52 -0.17 -5.93
C PHE A 128 10.16 1.29 -6.25
N ASN A 129 9.43 1.52 -7.34
CA ASN A 129 8.99 2.85 -7.74
C ASN A 129 8.01 3.44 -6.71
N THR A 130 7.09 2.64 -6.17
CA THR A 130 6.19 3.06 -5.10
C THR A 130 6.97 3.50 -3.86
N MET A 131 7.97 2.72 -3.42
CA MET A 131 8.83 3.10 -2.30
C MET A 131 9.60 4.40 -2.59
N GLN A 132 10.13 4.56 -3.81
CA GLN A 132 10.81 5.80 -4.19
C GLN A 132 9.85 6.99 -4.13
N LEU A 133 8.64 6.88 -4.67
CA LEU A 133 7.63 7.95 -4.62
C LEU A 133 7.35 8.40 -3.19
N GLY A 134 7.15 7.45 -2.27
CA GLY A 134 6.95 7.76 -0.85
C GLY A 134 8.16 8.44 -0.24
N LYS A 135 9.35 7.92 -0.52
CA LYS A 135 10.62 8.44 -0.01
C LYS A 135 10.85 9.90 -0.44
N HIS A 136 10.56 10.24 -1.70
CA HIS A 136 10.73 11.62 -2.21
C HIS A 136 9.74 12.62 -1.58
N ARG A 137 8.63 12.13 -1.00
CA ARG A 137 7.63 12.98 -0.36
C ARG A 137 7.95 13.27 1.11
N LEU A 138 8.69 12.38 1.75
CA LEU A 138 9.14 12.54 3.13
C LEU A 138 10.43 13.37 3.19
N ASN A 139 10.54 14.26 4.17
CA ASN A 139 11.85 14.79 4.57
C ASN A 139 12.51 13.74 5.46
N ILE A 140 13.60 13.10 5.04
CA ILE A 140 14.18 11.94 5.74
C ILE A 140 15.54 12.31 6.28
N GLU A 141 15.70 12.17 7.60
CA GLU A 141 16.97 12.41 8.27
C GLU A 141 17.92 11.20 8.13
N PRO A 142 19.25 11.40 8.21
CA PRO A 142 20.20 10.30 8.19
C PRO A 142 19.91 9.26 9.30
N ASN A 143 19.74 7.99 8.92
CA ASN A 143 19.47 6.85 9.82
C ASN A 143 18.09 6.89 10.51
N GLU A 144 17.17 7.67 9.95
CA GLU A 144 15.76 7.61 10.32
C GLU A 144 15.13 6.29 9.85
N LEU A 145 14.36 5.66 10.74
CA LEU A 145 13.56 4.49 10.40
C LEU A 145 12.19 4.94 9.88
N ILE A 146 11.76 4.32 8.77
CA ILE A 146 10.48 4.60 8.13
C ILE A 146 9.70 3.30 8.04
N LEU A 147 8.46 3.32 8.53
CA LEU A 147 7.55 2.19 8.37
C LEU A 147 7.08 2.14 6.92
N PHE A 148 7.32 1.03 6.22
CA PHE A 148 6.61 0.72 4.99
C PHE A 148 5.49 -0.26 5.29
N GLN A 149 4.25 0.12 4.99
CA GLN A 149 3.08 -0.72 5.21
C GLN A 149 2.29 -0.92 3.91
N PRO A 150 2.04 -2.16 3.50
CA PRO A 150 1.07 -2.44 2.45
C PRO A 150 -0.36 -2.30 3.01
N GLY A 151 -1.24 -1.69 2.23
CA GLY A 151 -2.56 -1.25 2.66
C GLY A 151 -3.63 -2.34 2.75
N ASP A 152 -3.27 -3.61 2.55
CA ASP A 152 -4.16 -4.78 2.64
C ASP A 152 -4.02 -5.55 3.95
N LEU A 153 -3.47 -4.92 4.98
CA LEU A 153 -3.36 -5.48 6.32
C LEU A 153 -4.36 -4.77 7.26
N PRO A 154 -5.66 -5.15 7.24
CA PRO A 154 -6.70 -4.44 8.00
C PRO A 154 -6.67 -4.71 9.51
N PHE A 155 -6.03 -5.78 9.97
CA PHE A 155 -6.05 -6.24 11.36
C PHE A 155 -4.65 -6.34 11.96
N MET A 156 -3.91 -5.23 11.94
CA MET A 156 -2.62 -5.10 12.63
C MET A 156 -2.80 -4.59 14.05
#